data_AF-A0A965VY38-F1
#
_entry.id   AF-A0A965VY38-F1
#
_cell.length_a   1.000
_cell.length_b   1.000
_cell.length_c   1.000
_cell.angle_alpha   90.00
_cell.angle_beta   90.00
_cell.angle_gamma   90.00
#
_symmetry.space_group_name_H-M   'P 1'
#
loop_
_entity.id
_entity.type
_entity.pdbx_description
1 polymer ?
#
loop_
_entity_poly.entity_id
_entity_poly.type
_entity_poly.pdbx_seq_one_letter_code
_entity_poly.pdbx_strand_id
1 'polypeptide(L)'
;MKLFRFQLFFFLITVIVVVCVGACQSLIGNRSLSGGRPNPLRTDFLNQADKLVPKPDTAFYSPEKPKLCAALRGNGDKVSAHTASLAGIVERFGVVDGVAGSSSSAISLFLYESSLINPLIWNCGGAPCDDKTVRARLSFQLKMGEVVVKGFLNSPMVKQALDTQNPTNSAEAKQGEDFLKYGFHPQTRGLFKRLKKRIIHRFAWRIMAQKFYEFTAMWGAEFVNRELLGEVEENLINLPAQKRWEMMRAVNALDFNNSDVSILFREGVIDFPRLYRKVGIVADFLAGRGKAYPKAQMAQILSSKCVPEALGKSWSEFTANSVGKNCENTVATVMRNYFNVYRNSAPIANTRLNDPIGGALKSIVPVSVIVQGGVEKVQKAYREYKLLYETNIPDPAPGHFDAAYKAWTDRTARIKFDLDFENEILYGYWGRYSDLKNIVNSWPPTDEIKSQKFTPLGTMAWRDVLLASPVEPGLSKINPLKDTPDHRAAGVSGYMAGGWVDLHPTQVSRLMGCEKIIFVTREWPEDNEFAEGLVKFFKIPEEKRKAMYDINDPNSSFNQSLKEADAIWCTSWGQFKMFDLQPMTTQSFHSPIYSRVGDDPLFSKATPILQSYKPGCMPIERKS
;
A
#
# COMPACT_ATOMS: atom_id res chain seq x y z
N MET A 1 2.78 21.41 -78.40
CA MET A 1 2.74 22.39 -77.28
C MET A 1 1.87 21.97 -76.08
N LYS A 2 0.64 21.45 -76.24
CA LYS A 2 -0.20 21.05 -75.09
C LYS A 2 0.35 19.84 -74.29
N LEU A 3 0.94 18.85 -74.98
CA LEU A 3 1.58 17.69 -74.33
C LEU A 3 2.83 18.08 -73.51
N PHE A 4 3.61 19.04 -74.01
CA PHE A 4 4.83 19.52 -73.34
C PHE A 4 4.52 20.31 -72.06
N ARG A 5 3.42 21.09 -72.05
CA ARG A 5 2.94 21.77 -70.85
C ARG A 5 2.42 20.80 -69.78
N PHE A 6 1.85 19.67 -70.18
CA PHE A 6 1.35 18.66 -69.25
C PHE A 6 2.50 17.86 -68.62
N GLN A 7 3.53 17.52 -69.39
CA GLN A 7 4.74 16.87 -68.86
C GLN A 7 5.56 17.80 -67.98
N LEU A 8 5.67 19.09 -68.33
CA LEU A 8 6.36 20.08 -67.49
C LEU A 8 5.64 20.30 -66.15
N PHE A 9 4.30 20.27 -66.15
CA PHE A 9 3.49 20.40 -64.93
C PHE A 9 3.64 19.19 -64.01
N PHE A 10 3.62 17.97 -64.55
CA PHE A 10 3.88 16.75 -63.77
C PHE A 10 5.31 16.72 -63.23
N PHE A 11 6.29 17.10 -64.04
CA PHE A 11 7.69 17.17 -63.61
C PHE A 11 7.88 18.18 -62.47
N LEU A 12 7.23 19.36 -62.55
CA LEU A 12 7.26 20.35 -61.48
C LEU A 12 6.63 19.83 -60.18
N ILE A 13 5.50 19.13 -60.26
CA ILE A 13 4.83 18.55 -59.10
C ILE A 13 5.70 17.45 -58.49
N THR A 14 6.30 16.57 -59.29
CA THR A 14 7.19 15.52 -58.79
C THR A 14 8.43 16.11 -58.12
N VAL A 15 9.04 17.16 -58.69
CA VAL A 15 10.17 17.86 -58.06
C VAL A 15 9.76 18.53 -56.76
N ILE A 16 8.59 19.19 -56.69
CA ILE A 16 8.09 19.80 -55.45
C ILE A 16 7.82 18.73 -54.38
N VAL A 17 7.21 17.60 -54.74
CA VAL A 17 6.96 16.51 -53.79
C VAL A 17 8.26 15.89 -53.30
N VAL A 18 9.24 15.65 -54.17
CA VAL A 18 10.54 15.08 -53.79
C VAL A 18 11.35 16.06 -52.92
N VAL A 19 11.32 17.35 -53.22
CA VAL A 19 11.98 18.39 -52.41
C VAL A 19 11.27 18.57 -51.06
N CYS A 20 9.94 18.54 -51.00
CA CYS A 20 9.19 18.61 -49.75
C CYS A 20 9.38 17.36 -48.88
N VAL A 21 9.40 16.16 -49.47
CA VAL A 21 9.66 14.91 -48.75
C VAL A 21 11.12 14.83 -48.29
N GLY A 22 12.07 15.27 -49.11
CA GLY A 22 13.49 15.38 -48.75
C GLY A 22 13.74 16.42 -47.65
N ALA A 23 13.09 17.58 -47.71
CA ALA A 23 13.17 18.61 -46.67
C ALA A 23 12.49 18.17 -45.37
N CYS A 24 11.38 17.42 -45.44
CA CYS A 24 10.79 16.76 -44.27
C CYS A 24 11.73 15.70 -43.70
N GLN A 25 12.40 14.89 -44.52
CA GLN A 25 13.36 13.89 -44.04
C GLN A 25 14.66 14.51 -43.49
N SER A 26 15.10 15.68 -43.96
CA SER A 26 16.24 16.39 -43.37
C SER A 26 15.89 17.16 -42.09
N LEU A 27 14.62 17.58 -41.91
CA LEU A 27 14.12 18.12 -40.64
C LEU A 27 13.75 17.02 -39.63
N ILE A 28 13.45 15.81 -40.13
CA ILE A 28 13.33 14.57 -39.37
C ILE A 28 14.67 13.81 -39.49
N GLY A 29 15.80 14.51 -39.29
CA GLY A 29 17.08 13.85 -39.16
C GLY A 29 17.03 12.85 -38.01
N ASN A 30 17.32 11.57 -38.28
CA ASN A 30 17.61 10.46 -37.35
C ASN A 30 17.31 10.74 -35.86
N ARG A 31 16.06 11.06 -35.53
CA ARG A 31 15.59 11.03 -34.16
C ARG A 31 15.23 9.59 -33.93
N SER A 32 16.13 8.89 -33.24
CA SER A 32 15.76 7.68 -32.52
C SER A 32 14.41 7.93 -31.86
N LEU A 33 13.42 7.08 -32.18
CA LEU A 33 12.09 7.10 -31.58
C LEU A 33 12.10 6.80 -30.06
N SER A 34 13.29 6.70 -29.44
CA SER A 34 13.48 6.67 -27.99
C SER A 34 13.57 8.06 -27.33
N GLY A 35 13.48 9.16 -28.08
CA GLY A 35 13.47 10.52 -27.53
C GLY A 35 12.13 10.93 -26.92
N GLY A 36 11.67 10.24 -25.87
CA GLY A 36 10.52 10.66 -25.08
C GLY A 36 10.70 12.11 -24.61
N ARG A 37 9.72 12.98 -24.87
CA ARG A 37 9.79 14.37 -24.37
C ARG A 37 9.90 14.31 -22.85
N PRO A 38 10.83 15.05 -22.22
CA PRO A 38 10.94 15.08 -20.77
C PRO A 38 9.61 15.52 -20.17
N ASN A 39 9.16 14.80 -19.12
CA ASN A 39 7.93 15.12 -18.39
C ASN A 39 8.00 16.61 -17.94
N PRO A 40 7.10 17.50 -18.41
CA PRO A 40 7.18 18.93 -18.11
C PRO A 40 7.17 19.21 -16.60
N LEU A 41 6.44 18.41 -15.82
CA LEU A 41 6.38 18.51 -14.35
C LEU A 41 7.75 18.31 -13.69
N ARG A 42 8.64 17.52 -14.31
CA ARG A 42 10.00 17.29 -13.81
C ARG A 42 10.85 18.55 -13.89
N THR A 43 10.69 19.35 -14.96
CA THR A 43 11.47 20.57 -15.18
C THR A 43 11.03 21.68 -14.22
N ASP A 44 9.72 21.83 -14.03
CA ASP A 44 9.16 22.84 -13.14
C ASP A 44 9.52 22.58 -11.67
N PHE A 45 9.50 21.31 -11.24
CA PHE A 45 9.94 20.93 -9.89
C PHE A 45 11.38 21.34 -9.61
N LEU A 46 12.32 21.08 -10.54
CA LEU A 46 13.73 21.41 -10.34
C LEU A 46 13.97 22.91 -10.16
N ASN A 47 13.25 23.74 -10.90
CA ASN A 47 13.35 25.20 -10.84
C ASN A 47 12.84 25.78 -9.52
N GLN A 48 11.99 25.05 -8.80
CA GLN A 48 11.35 25.51 -7.57
C GLN A 48 11.93 24.90 -6.31
N ALA A 49 12.48 23.69 -6.40
CA ALA A 49 13.02 22.97 -5.27
C ALA A 49 14.02 23.81 -4.46
N ASP A 50 14.88 24.61 -5.11
CA ASP A 50 15.85 25.47 -4.42
C ASP A 50 15.22 26.55 -3.54
N LYS A 51 13.97 26.95 -3.81
CA LYS A 51 13.22 27.94 -3.03
C LYS A 51 12.43 27.32 -1.88
N LEU A 52 12.18 26.01 -1.95
CA LEU A 52 11.24 25.31 -1.08
C LEU A 52 11.90 24.43 -0.02
N VAL A 53 13.22 24.22 -0.05
CA VAL A 53 13.92 23.43 0.99
C VAL A 53 13.90 24.19 2.32
N PRO A 54 13.10 23.77 3.31
CA PRO A 54 13.19 24.34 4.65
C PRO A 54 14.55 23.94 5.23
N LYS A 55 15.21 24.83 5.96
CA LYS A 55 16.38 24.43 6.76
C LYS A 55 15.91 23.37 7.77
N PRO A 56 16.60 22.23 7.90
CA PRO A 56 16.19 21.18 8.83
C PRO A 56 16.30 21.71 10.27
N ASP A 57 15.15 21.95 10.90
CA ASP A 57 15.06 22.59 12.23
C ASP A 57 15.29 21.62 13.41
N THR A 58 15.70 20.37 13.17
CA THR A 58 15.86 19.42 14.28
C THR A 58 17.09 18.53 14.15
N ALA A 59 17.82 18.42 15.27
CA ALA A 59 19.03 17.64 15.49
C ALA A 59 18.79 16.12 15.57
N PHE A 60 17.90 15.57 14.75
CA PHE A 60 17.65 14.13 14.70
C PHE A 60 18.50 13.43 13.64
N TYR A 61 18.90 12.20 13.98
CA TYR A 61 19.83 11.35 13.25
C TYR A 61 19.27 10.97 11.86
N SER A 62 19.59 11.76 10.84
CA SER A 62 19.47 11.35 9.44
C SER A 62 20.76 11.77 8.75
N PRO A 63 21.69 10.83 8.51
CA PRO A 63 22.92 11.18 7.81
C PRO A 63 22.58 11.70 6.40
N GLU A 64 23.37 12.65 5.92
CA GLU A 64 23.21 13.20 4.57
C GLU A 64 23.22 12.09 3.51
N LYS A 65 24.04 11.06 3.76
CA LYS A 65 24.17 9.84 2.95
C LYS A 65 23.81 8.60 3.79
N PRO A 66 22.64 7.98 3.58
CA PRO A 66 22.21 6.78 4.30
C PRO A 66 23.16 5.59 4.07
N LYS A 67 23.70 4.99 5.12
CA LYS A 67 24.58 3.82 4.98
C LYS A 67 23.78 2.57 4.67
N LEU A 68 22.70 2.35 5.42
CA LEU A 68 21.80 1.22 5.23
C LEU A 68 20.38 1.70 4.99
N CYS A 69 19.76 1.25 3.91
CA CYS A 69 18.37 1.51 3.59
C CYS A 69 17.55 0.23 3.51
N ALA A 70 16.26 0.35 3.81
CA ALA A 70 15.28 -0.70 3.57
C ALA A 70 14.29 -0.26 2.50
N ALA A 71 14.23 -1.02 1.41
CA ALA A 71 13.18 -0.92 0.41
C ALA A 71 12.09 -1.92 0.79
N LEU A 72 10.85 -1.48 0.99
CA LEU A 72 9.74 -2.36 1.35
C LEU A 72 8.81 -2.55 0.16
N ARG A 73 8.60 -3.81 -0.23
CA ARG A 73 7.52 -4.17 -1.13
C ARG A 73 6.18 -3.89 -0.47
N GLY A 74 5.15 -3.59 -1.26
CA GLY A 74 3.79 -3.49 -0.76
C GLY A 74 3.26 -4.80 -0.20
N ASN A 75 2.52 -4.71 0.89
CA ASN A 75 2.01 -5.89 1.60
C ASN A 75 0.59 -5.71 2.12
N GLY A 76 -0.14 -4.72 1.58
CA GLY A 76 -1.54 -4.45 1.90
C GLY A 76 -1.81 -4.47 3.41
N ASP A 77 -2.54 -5.48 3.82
CA ASP A 77 -3.01 -5.78 5.18
C ASP A 77 -1.96 -6.34 6.15
N LYS A 78 -0.85 -6.90 5.65
CA LYS A 78 0.13 -7.65 6.45
C LYS A 78 1.27 -6.75 6.98
N VAL A 79 0.94 -5.54 7.42
CA VAL A 79 1.88 -4.52 7.95
C VAL A 79 2.80 -5.06 9.05
N SER A 80 2.32 -6.00 9.88
CA SER A 80 3.10 -6.62 10.95
C SER A 80 4.30 -7.45 10.46
N ALA A 81 4.21 -8.01 9.25
CA ALA A 81 5.32 -8.71 8.61
C ALA A 81 6.48 -7.75 8.30
N HIS A 82 6.19 -6.51 7.89
CA HIS A 82 7.20 -5.47 7.69
C HIS A 82 7.88 -5.07 8.99
N THR A 83 7.11 -4.81 10.06
CA THR A 83 7.71 -4.42 11.35
C THR A 83 8.58 -5.54 11.93
N ALA A 84 8.18 -6.80 11.75
CA ALA A 84 8.99 -7.95 12.14
C ALA A 84 10.27 -8.09 11.29
N SER A 85 10.17 -7.90 9.97
CA SER A 85 11.33 -7.90 9.07
C SER A 85 12.32 -6.79 9.43
N LEU A 86 11.83 -5.57 9.63
CA LEU A 86 12.65 -4.41 10.04
C LEU A 86 13.31 -4.64 11.40
N ALA A 87 12.62 -5.25 12.37
CA ALA A 87 13.21 -5.62 13.65
C ALA A 87 14.40 -6.58 13.48
N GLY A 88 14.21 -7.62 12.65
CA GLY A 88 15.29 -8.57 12.34
C GLY A 88 16.46 -7.91 11.60
N ILE A 89 16.18 -7.00 10.66
CA ILE A 89 17.20 -6.22 9.95
C ILE A 89 18.00 -5.35 10.93
N VAL A 90 17.31 -4.63 11.81
CA VAL A 90 17.94 -3.74 12.79
C VAL A 90 18.89 -4.48 13.71
N GLU A 91 18.52 -5.68 14.18
CA GLU A 91 19.41 -6.49 15.02
C GLU A 91 20.64 -7.00 14.28
N ARG A 92 20.45 -7.49 13.05
CA ARG A 92 21.51 -8.16 12.29
C ARG A 92 22.46 -7.18 11.62
N PHE A 93 21.94 -6.10 11.05
CA PHE A 93 22.69 -5.23 10.13
C PHE A 93 22.84 -3.80 10.65
N GLY A 94 22.00 -3.38 11.58
CA GLY A 94 22.06 -2.07 12.19
C GLY A 94 20.88 -1.18 11.85
N VAL A 95 20.92 0.04 12.38
CA VAL A 95 19.85 1.03 12.15
C VAL A 95 19.73 1.33 10.65
N VAL A 96 18.49 1.43 10.17
CA VAL A 96 18.18 1.80 8.79
C VAL A 96 18.10 3.33 8.72
N ASP A 97 18.96 3.92 7.91
CA ASP A 97 19.15 5.37 7.75
C ASP A 97 18.24 5.98 6.66
N GLY A 98 17.57 5.15 5.87
CA GLY A 98 16.62 5.57 4.86
C GLY A 98 15.65 4.46 4.47
N VAL A 99 14.42 4.83 4.14
CA VAL A 99 13.38 3.87 3.78
C VAL A 99 12.65 4.34 2.52
N ALA A 100 12.35 3.39 1.65
CA ALA A 100 11.43 3.62 0.56
C ALA A 100 10.45 2.46 0.52
N GLY A 101 9.20 2.76 0.19
CA GLY A 101 8.11 1.81 0.27
C GLY A 101 7.27 1.80 -0.99
N SER A 102 6.35 0.85 -1.14
CA SER A 102 5.12 1.11 -1.90
C SER A 102 4.15 1.97 -1.06
N SER A 103 3.00 2.38 -1.62
CA SER A 103 1.96 3.03 -0.82
C SER A 103 1.53 2.20 0.39
N SER A 104 1.21 0.92 0.19
CA SER A 104 0.71 0.05 1.28
C SER A 104 1.74 -0.19 2.39
N SER A 105 3.03 0.06 2.12
CA SER A 105 4.08 0.05 3.14
C SER A 105 4.25 1.39 3.87
N ALA A 106 3.55 2.47 3.48
CA ALA A 106 3.64 3.78 4.10
C ALA A 106 3.36 3.76 5.61
N ILE A 107 2.44 2.89 6.06
CA ILE A 107 2.20 2.67 7.50
C ILE A 107 3.47 2.14 8.16
N SER A 108 4.13 1.15 7.58
CA SER A 108 5.37 0.57 8.11
C SER A 108 6.50 1.58 8.16
N LEU A 109 6.66 2.39 7.10
CA LEU A 109 7.65 3.48 7.05
C LEU A 109 7.37 4.52 8.14
N PHE A 110 6.11 4.95 8.27
CA PHE A 110 5.69 5.91 9.28
C PHE A 110 5.93 5.41 10.72
N LEU A 111 5.62 4.15 11.00
CA LEU A 111 5.85 3.53 12.31
C LEU A 111 7.34 3.32 12.60
N TYR A 112 8.14 2.97 11.58
CA TYR A 112 9.59 2.85 11.71
C TYR A 112 10.24 4.21 12.02
N GLU A 113 9.94 5.24 11.23
CA GLU A 113 10.42 6.61 11.46
C GLU A 113 9.98 7.12 12.84
N SER A 114 8.75 6.80 13.26
CA SER A 114 8.26 7.18 14.59
C SER A 114 8.99 6.46 15.72
N SER A 115 9.40 5.21 15.53
CA SER A 115 10.23 4.50 16.52
C SER A 115 11.61 5.14 16.63
N LEU A 116 12.21 5.51 15.50
CA LEU A 116 13.54 6.13 15.45
C LEU A 116 13.64 7.46 16.18
N ILE A 117 12.62 8.31 16.13
CA ILE A 117 12.68 9.62 16.81
C ILE A 117 12.47 9.55 18.32
N ASN A 118 12.23 8.37 18.88
CA ASN A 118 12.03 8.25 20.31
C ASN A 118 13.34 8.50 21.08
N PRO A 119 13.40 9.51 21.96
CA PRO A 119 14.62 9.83 22.69
C PRO A 119 15.14 8.68 23.56
N LEU A 120 14.27 7.77 24.01
CA LEU A 120 14.65 6.62 24.84
C LEU A 120 15.43 5.55 24.06
N ILE A 121 15.38 5.57 22.72
CA ILE A 121 16.19 4.69 21.89
C ILE A 121 17.67 5.12 21.93
N TRP A 122 17.91 6.43 21.92
CA TRP A 122 19.26 7.01 21.78
C TRP A 122 19.89 7.43 23.11
N ASN A 123 19.11 7.59 24.17
CA ASN A 123 19.60 8.10 25.45
C ASN A 123 19.70 7.00 26.52
N CYS A 124 20.88 6.85 27.10
CA CYS A 124 21.25 5.86 28.12
C CYS A 124 21.57 6.53 29.46
N GLY A 125 20.63 7.32 29.99
CA GLY A 125 20.79 7.97 31.30
C GLY A 125 21.52 9.32 31.24
N GLY A 126 21.26 10.11 30.19
CA GLY A 126 21.89 11.41 29.94
C GLY A 126 23.01 11.38 28.89
N ALA A 127 23.52 10.20 28.56
CA ALA A 127 24.53 10.01 27.52
C ALA A 127 23.94 9.33 26.26
N PRO A 128 24.56 9.51 25.07
CA PRO A 128 24.24 8.70 23.90
C PRO A 128 24.46 7.20 24.19
N CYS A 129 23.53 6.36 23.77
CA CYS A 129 23.67 4.92 23.81
C CYS A 129 24.70 4.43 22.80
N ASP A 130 25.35 3.30 23.09
CA ASP A 130 26.12 2.58 22.07
C ASP A 130 25.18 1.99 20.99
N ASP A 131 25.76 1.74 19.82
CA ASP A 131 25.04 1.24 18.65
C ASP A 131 24.33 -0.11 18.91
N LYS A 132 24.95 -1.01 19.69
CA LYS A 132 24.34 -2.29 20.09
C LYS A 132 23.05 -2.07 20.89
N THR A 133 23.07 -1.14 21.82
CA THR A 133 21.93 -0.79 22.68
C THR A 133 20.83 -0.10 21.87
N VAL A 134 21.19 0.81 20.96
CA VAL A 134 20.24 1.45 20.04
C VAL A 134 19.52 0.40 19.20
N ARG A 135 20.27 -0.51 18.56
CA ARG A 135 19.70 -1.60 17.74
C ARG A 135 18.76 -2.49 18.56
N ALA A 136 19.19 -2.91 19.75
CA ALA A 136 18.40 -3.76 20.62
C ALA A 136 17.08 -3.10 21.05
N ARG A 137 17.12 -1.82 21.45
CA ARG A 137 15.93 -1.06 21.86
C ARG A 137 14.99 -0.81 20.68
N LEU A 138 15.53 -0.40 19.53
CA LEU A 138 14.74 -0.13 18.34
C LEU A 138 14.06 -1.40 17.83
N SER A 139 14.79 -2.52 17.74
CA SER A 139 14.21 -3.81 17.37
C SER A 139 13.11 -4.23 18.36
N PHE A 140 13.37 -4.14 19.66
CA PHE A 140 12.37 -4.45 20.69
C PHE A 140 11.09 -3.62 20.46
N GLN A 141 11.24 -2.32 20.20
CA GLN A 141 10.12 -1.42 19.94
C GLN A 141 9.33 -1.79 18.68
N LEU A 142 10.00 -2.18 17.60
CA LEU A 142 9.34 -2.65 16.37
C LEU A 142 8.56 -3.95 16.59
N LYS A 143 9.10 -4.86 17.41
CA LYS A 143 8.41 -6.10 17.81
C LYS A 143 7.13 -5.84 18.62
N MET A 144 7.07 -4.74 19.38
CA MET A 144 5.86 -4.34 20.11
C MET A 144 4.66 -4.07 19.19
N GLY A 145 4.86 -3.91 17.88
CA GLY A 145 3.77 -3.85 16.90
C GLY A 145 2.82 -5.05 17.00
N GLU A 146 3.32 -6.23 17.36
CA GLU A 146 2.48 -7.41 17.58
C GLU A 146 1.52 -7.23 18.78
N VAL A 147 1.94 -6.51 19.83
CA VAL A 147 1.09 -6.19 21.00
C VAL A 147 -0.05 -5.25 20.60
N VAL A 148 0.21 -4.28 19.72
CA VAL A 148 -0.83 -3.38 19.18
C VAL A 148 -1.89 -4.19 18.47
N VAL A 149 -1.47 -5.05 17.54
CA VAL A 149 -2.37 -5.87 16.73
C VAL A 149 -3.11 -6.86 17.61
N LYS A 150 -2.43 -7.57 18.53
CA LYS A 150 -3.07 -8.46 19.51
C LYS A 150 -4.08 -7.72 20.38
N GLY A 151 -3.77 -6.51 20.84
CA GLY A 151 -4.68 -5.70 21.65
C GLY A 151 -5.94 -5.31 20.87
N PHE A 152 -5.78 -5.02 19.58
CA PHE A 152 -6.89 -4.77 18.67
C PHE A 152 -7.73 -6.03 18.42
N LEU A 153 -7.09 -7.17 18.10
CA LEU A 153 -7.76 -8.46 17.87
C LEU A 153 -8.47 -9.00 19.12
N ASN A 154 -7.94 -8.68 20.31
CA ASN A 154 -8.55 -9.09 21.58
C ASN A 154 -9.67 -8.16 22.05
N SER A 155 -10.02 -7.11 21.30
CA SER A 155 -11.14 -6.26 21.66
C SER A 155 -12.45 -7.08 21.67
N PRO A 156 -13.38 -6.82 22.61
CA PRO A 156 -14.62 -7.61 22.74
C PRO A 156 -15.40 -7.74 21.43
N MET A 157 -15.42 -6.66 20.64
CA MET A 157 -16.08 -6.62 19.34
C MET A 157 -15.43 -7.57 18.31
N VAL A 158 -14.10 -7.59 18.23
CA VAL A 158 -13.38 -8.50 17.32
C VAL A 158 -13.52 -9.95 17.79
N LYS A 159 -13.42 -10.20 19.11
CA LYS A 159 -13.69 -11.52 19.67
C LYS A 159 -15.10 -12.03 19.36
N GLN A 160 -16.12 -11.21 19.56
CA GLN A 160 -17.51 -11.56 19.21
C GLN A 160 -17.64 -11.88 17.71
N ALA A 161 -16.96 -11.13 16.86
CA ALA A 161 -16.99 -11.35 15.42
C ALA A 161 -16.16 -12.57 14.97
N LEU A 162 -15.11 -12.96 15.71
CA LEU A 162 -14.34 -14.19 15.47
C LEU A 162 -15.04 -15.43 16.05
N ASP A 163 -15.70 -15.31 17.21
CA ASP A 163 -16.46 -16.40 17.84
C ASP A 163 -17.68 -16.78 16.98
N THR A 164 -18.25 -15.80 16.26
CA THR A 164 -19.31 -16.04 15.25
C THR A 164 -18.80 -16.67 13.95
N GLN A 165 -17.49 -16.69 13.70
CA GLN A 165 -16.85 -17.35 12.54
C GLN A 165 -16.54 -18.84 12.73
N ASN A 166 -16.84 -19.43 13.88
CA ASN A 166 -16.81 -20.89 14.08
C ASN A 166 -18.24 -21.48 13.98
N PRO A 167 -18.90 -21.46 12.80
CA PRO A 167 -20.24 -22.01 12.65
C PRO A 167 -20.27 -23.54 12.75
N THR A 168 -19.11 -24.22 12.73
CA THR A 168 -18.99 -25.69 12.83
C THR A 168 -19.63 -26.27 14.11
N ASN A 169 -19.84 -25.46 15.14
CA ASN A 169 -20.52 -25.88 16.37
C ASN A 169 -21.96 -25.36 16.50
N SER A 170 -22.45 -24.56 15.55
CA SER A 170 -23.86 -24.14 15.59
C SER A 170 -24.75 -25.26 15.04
N ALA A 171 -25.73 -25.69 15.85
CA ALA A 171 -26.72 -26.71 15.45
C ALA A 171 -27.43 -26.37 14.12
N GLU A 172 -27.50 -25.09 13.77
CA GLU A 172 -28.10 -24.57 12.54
C GLU A 172 -27.24 -24.79 11.28
N ALA A 173 -25.90 -24.76 11.38
CA ALA A 173 -25.02 -25.09 10.25
C ALA A 173 -25.09 -26.58 9.92
N LYS A 174 -25.15 -27.43 10.95
CA LYS A 174 -25.36 -28.87 10.83
C LYS A 174 -26.74 -29.20 10.25
N GLN A 175 -27.79 -28.49 10.69
CA GLN A 175 -29.11 -28.58 10.06
C GLN A 175 -29.11 -28.16 8.58
N GLY A 176 -28.31 -27.15 8.18
CA GLY A 176 -28.17 -26.75 6.79
C GLY A 176 -27.54 -27.82 5.89
N GLU A 177 -26.48 -28.47 6.37
CA GLU A 177 -25.85 -29.61 5.69
C GLU A 177 -26.77 -30.83 5.65
N ASP A 178 -27.42 -31.19 6.75
CA ASP A 178 -28.39 -32.29 6.79
C ASP A 178 -29.57 -32.02 5.84
N PHE A 179 -30.06 -30.78 5.77
CA PHE A 179 -31.13 -30.39 4.85
C PHE A 179 -30.73 -30.52 3.37
N LEU A 180 -29.47 -30.27 3.04
CA LEU A 180 -28.92 -30.51 1.69
C LEU A 180 -28.73 -32.00 1.40
N LYS A 181 -28.46 -32.81 2.43
CA LYS A 181 -28.25 -34.25 2.34
C LYS A 181 -29.55 -35.05 2.18
N TYR A 182 -30.67 -34.58 2.76
CA TYR A 182 -31.95 -35.29 2.77
C TYR A 182 -33.04 -34.71 1.84
N GLY A 183 -32.75 -33.63 1.09
CA GLY A 183 -33.75 -32.82 0.37
C GLY A 183 -34.18 -33.25 -1.05
N PHE A 184 -34.19 -34.55 -1.39
CA PHE A 184 -34.53 -35.02 -2.76
C PHE A 184 -35.74 -35.97 -2.88
N HIS A 185 -36.75 -35.85 -2.01
CA HIS A 185 -38.01 -36.58 -2.22
C HIS A 185 -38.91 -35.86 -3.26
N PRO A 186 -39.42 -36.53 -4.32
CA PRO A 186 -40.13 -35.89 -5.44
C PRO A 186 -41.42 -35.16 -5.06
N GLN A 187 -42.13 -35.61 -4.02
CA GLN A 187 -43.44 -35.11 -3.62
C GLN A 187 -43.43 -33.74 -2.92
N THR A 188 -42.27 -33.24 -2.50
CA THR A 188 -42.18 -31.97 -1.76
C THR A 188 -41.65 -30.79 -2.60
N ARG A 189 -41.33 -31.01 -3.89
CA ARG A 189 -40.70 -30.03 -4.81
C ARG A 189 -41.39 -28.65 -4.89
N GLY A 190 -42.72 -28.59 -4.78
CA GLY A 190 -43.49 -27.33 -4.89
C GLY A 190 -43.32 -26.42 -3.66
N LEU A 191 -43.47 -26.99 -2.45
CA LEU A 191 -43.26 -26.28 -1.18
C LEU A 191 -41.77 -25.97 -0.98
N PHE A 192 -40.89 -26.90 -1.40
CA PHE A 192 -39.44 -26.74 -1.33
C PHE A 192 -38.92 -25.66 -2.27
N LYS A 193 -39.51 -25.38 -3.44
CA LYS A 193 -39.02 -24.25 -4.27
C LYS A 193 -39.11 -22.89 -3.56
N ARG A 194 -40.18 -22.66 -2.79
CA ARG A 194 -40.35 -21.42 -2.01
C ARG A 194 -39.50 -21.43 -0.73
N LEU A 195 -39.42 -22.57 -0.04
CA LEU A 195 -38.61 -22.71 1.16
C LEU A 195 -37.10 -22.67 0.86
N LYS A 196 -36.65 -23.36 -0.19
CA LYS A 196 -35.28 -23.37 -0.71
C LYS A 196 -34.82 -21.97 -1.11
N LYS A 197 -35.69 -21.15 -1.73
CA LYS A 197 -35.33 -19.77 -2.04
C LYS A 197 -35.14 -18.91 -0.79
N ARG A 198 -35.99 -19.09 0.25
CA ARG A 198 -35.83 -18.39 1.53
C ARG A 198 -34.63 -18.89 2.35
N ILE A 199 -34.40 -20.20 2.39
CA ILE A 199 -33.28 -20.82 3.13
C ILE A 199 -31.95 -20.52 2.45
N ILE A 200 -31.84 -20.67 1.12
CA ILE A 200 -30.64 -20.30 0.37
C ILE A 200 -30.37 -18.80 0.49
N HIS A 201 -31.41 -17.95 0.44
CA HIS A 201 -31.22 -16.51 0.64
C HIS A 201 -30.72 -16.19 2.04
N ARG A 202 -31.27 -16.81 3.09
CA ARG A 202 -30.76 -16.66 4.47
C ARG A 202 -29.35 -17.23 4.63
N PHE A 203 -29.02 -18.33 3.96
CA PHE A 203 -27.71 -18.97 4.04
C PHE A 203 -26.64 -18.18 3.29
N ALA A 204 -26.94 -17.71 2.07
CA ALA A 204 -26.10 -16.78 1.33
C ALA A 204 -25.91 -15.48 2.11
N TRP A 205 -26.97 -14.93 2.70
CA TRP A 205 -26.85 -13.78 3.60
C TRP A 205 -26.02 -14.07 4.84
N ARG A 206 -26.09 -15.28 5.42
CA ARG A 206 -25.22 -15.67 6.54
C ARG A 206 -23.76 -15.74 6.14
N ILE A 207 -23.43 -16.35 5.00
CA ILE A 207 -22.06 -16.37 4.47
C ILE A 207 -21.57 -14.95 4.16
N MET A 208 -22.43 -14.11 3.61
CA MET A 208 -22.11 -12.73 3.25
C MET A 208 -21.96 -11.82 4.47
N ALA A 209 -22.87 -11.94 5.44
CA ALA A 209 -22.77 -11.30 6.74
C ALA A 209 -21.53 -11.82 7.46
N GLN A 210 -21.20 -13.11 7.36
CA GLN A 210 -19.97 -13.68 7.92
C GLN A 210 -18.73 -13.07 7.28
N LYS A 211 -18.64 -12.95 5.94
CA LYS A 211 -17.52 -12.26 5.28
C LYS A 211 -17.45 -10.76 5.64
N PHE A 212 -18.59 -10.12 5.82
CA PHE A 212 -18.66 -8.75 6.32
C PHE A 212 -18.27 -8.65 7.80
N TYR A 213 -18.65 -9.61 8.64
CA TYR A 213 -18.23 -9.72 10.02
C TYR A 213 -16.74 -10.05 10.11
N GLU A 214 -16.19 -10.86 9.22
CA GLU A 214 -14.75 -11.06 9.02
C GLU A 214 -14.09 -9.73 8.69
N PHE A 215 -14.61 -8.99 7.71
CA PHE A 215 -14.10 -7.67 7.34
C PHE A 215 -14.22 -6.61 8.45
N THR A 216 -15.32 -6.59 9.20
CA THR A 216 -15.53 -5.67 10.32
C THR A 216 -14.86 -6.13 11.61
N ALA A 217 -14.55 -7.41 11.77
CA ALA A 217 -13.62 -7.92 12.77
C ALA A 217 -12.19 -7.50 12.43
N MET A 218 -11.84 -7.57 11.14
CA MET A 218 -10.54 -7.24 10.58
C MET A 218 -10.16 -5.79 10.86
N TRP A 219 -11.10 -4.88 10.62
CA TRP A 219 -10.85 -3.46 10.80
C TRP A 219 -11.44 -2.93 12.08
N GLY A 220 -12.50 -3.54 12.61
CA GLY A 220 -13.28 -3.05 13.75
C GLY A 220 -14.48 -2.23 13.24
N ALA A 221 -15.68 -2.43 13.79
CA ALA A 221 -16.89 -1.69 13.38
C ALA A 221 -16.71 -0.17 13.44
N GLU A 222 -15.86 0.29 14.35
CA GLU A 222 -15.53 1.68 14.49
C GLU A 222 -14.73 2.26 13.31
N PHE A 223 -14.09 1.44 12.49
CA PHE A 223 -13.34 1.85 11.30
C PHE A 223 -14.13 1.64 10.01
N VAL A 224 -15.34 1.11 10.10
CA VAL A 224 -16.21 1.04 8.94
C VAL A 224 -16.78 2.43 8.69
N ASN A 225 -16.83 2.83 7.43
CA ASN A 225 -17.34 4.13 7.03
C ASN A 225 -18.81 4.29 7.48
N ARG A 226 -19.04 5.22 8.42
CA ARG A 226 -20.38 5.51 8.97
C ARG A 226 -21.34 6.06 7.92
N GLU A 227 -20.85 6.75 6.89
CA GLU A 227 -21.71 7.21 5.80
C GLU A 227 -22.33 6.03 5.03
N LEU A 228 -21.58 4.93 4.90
CA LEU A 228 -22.07 3.67 4.32
C LEU A 228 -22.97 2.88 5.29
N LEU A 229 -22.69 2.90 6.60
CA LEU A 229 -23.42 2.09 7.58
C LEU A 229 -24.60 2.78 8.26
N GLY A 230 -24.77 4.10 8.12
CA GLY A 230 -25.62 4.84 9.05
C GLY A 230 -25.03 4.82 10.47
N GLU A 231 -25.78 5.29 11.46
CA GLU A 231 -25.41 5.03 12.85
C GLU A 231 -25.47 3.52 13.09
N VAL A 232 -24.32 2.92 13.37
CA VAL A 232 -24.08 1.45 13.49
C VAL A 232 -24.99 0.76 14.53
N GLU A 233 -25.79 1.52 15.29
CA GLU A 233 -26.80 0.97 16.19
C GLU A 233 -28.02 0.39 15.46
N GLU A 234 -28.28 0.80 14.20
CA GLU A 234 -29.31 0.13 13.40
C GLU A 234 -28.77 -1.16 12.79
N ASN A 235 -29.44 -2.29 13.05
CA ASN A 235 -29.14 -3.58 12.44
C ASN A 235 -28.84 -3.42 10.94
N LEU A 236 -27.79 -4.05 10.41
CA LEU A 236 -27.45 -4.04 8.96
C LEU A 236 -28.66 -4.38 8.06
N ILE A 237 -29.66 -5.06 8.61
CA ILE A 237 -30.95 -5.41 8.00
C ILE A 237 -31.83 -4.18 7.72
N ASN A 238 -31.60 -3.04 8.37
CA ASN A 238 -32.37 -1.81 8.22
C ASN A 238 -31.73 -0.82 7.24
N LEU A 239 -30.47 -1.05 6.83
CA LEU A 239 -29.83 -0.24 5.80
C LEU A 239 -30.65 -0.28 4.49
N PRO A 240 -30.81 0.85 3.78
CA PRO A 240 -31.39 0.87 2.43
C PRO A 240 -30.71 -0.19 1.55
N ALA A 241 -31.47 -0.91 0.68
CA ALA A 241 -30.86 -2.01 -0.08
C ALA A 241 -29.64 -1.58 -0.86
N GLN A 242 -29.66 -0.39 -1.45
CA GLN A 242 -28.53 0.20 -2.15
C GLN A 242 -27.24 0.25 -1.31
N LYS A 243 -27.29 0.72 -0.06
CA LYS A 243 -26.12 0.78 0.83
C LYS A 243 -25.61 -0.63 1.18
N ARG A 244 -26.53 -1.56 1.42
CA ARG A 244 -26.17 -2.98 1.62
C ARG A 244 -25.46 -3.55 0.39
N TRP A 245 -25.88 -3.17 -0.81
CA TRP A 245 -25.28 -3.68 -2.04
C TRP A 245 -23.89 -3.13 -2.27
N GLU A 246 -23.67 -1.83 -2.06
CA GLU A 246 -22.34 -1.23 -2.16
C GLU A 246 -21.38 -1.89 -1.17
N MET A 247 -21.83 -2.14 0.05
CA MET A 247 -21.05 -2.86 1.06
C MET A 247 -20.73 -4.29 0.63
N MET A 248 -21.72 -5.02 0.10
CA MET A 248 -21.52 -6.39 -0.39
C MET A 248 -20.58 -6.45 -1.58
N ARG A 249 -20.75 -5.53 -2.52
CA ARG A 249 -19.84 -5.34 -3.66
C ARG A 249 -18.46 -5.03 -3.15
N ALA A 250 -18.32 -4.22 -2.13
CA ALA A 250 -17.01 -3.84 -1.66
C ALA A 250 -16.21 -4.97 -1.06
N VAL A 251 -16.88 -5.84 -0.29
CA VAL A 251 -16.27 -7.05 0.26
C VAL A 251 -15.93 -8.04 -0.85
N ASN A 252 -16.82 -8.20 -1.85
CA ASN A 252 -16.60 -9.13 -2.97
C ASN A 252 -15.61 -8.60 -4.03
N ALA A 253 -15.49 -7.28 -4.20
CA ALA A 253 -14.70 -6.66 -5.25
C ALA A 253 -13.24 -6.40 -4.87
N LEU A 254 -12.79 -6.97 -3.75
CA LEU A 254 -11.39 -7.36 -3.60
C LEU A 254 -10.97 -8.39 -4.66
N ASP A 255 -11.94 -9.00 -5.37
CA ASP A 255 -11.74 -9.72 -6.62
C ASP A 255 -11.73 -8.75 -7.82
N PHE A 256 -10.53 -8.29 -8.19
CA PHE A 256 -10.27 -7.33 -9.30
C PHE A 256 -10.55 -7.89 -10.70
N ASN A 257 -11.08 -9.10 -10.82
CA ASN A 257 -11.44 -9.69 -12.11
C ASN A 257 -12.69 -9.03 -12.75
N ASN A 258 -13.44 -8.21 -12.00
CA ASN A 258 -14.62 -7.53 -12.51
C ASN A 258 -14.26 -6.13 -13.05
N SER A 259 -14.58 -5.89 -14.32
CA SER A 259 -14.38 -4.62 -15.04
C SER A 259 -15.27 -3.46 -14.58
N ASP A 260 -15.82 -3.51 -13.36
CA ASP A 260 -16.76 -2.49 -12.88
C ASP A 260 -16.01 -1.27 -12.33
N VAL A 261 -15.89 -0.26 -13.19
CA VAL A 261 -15.18 0.98 -12.87
C VAL A 261 -15.80 1.80 -11.74
N SER A 262 -17.06 1.53 -11.35
CA SER A 262 -17.75 2.27 -10.29
C SER A 262 -17.06 2.14 -8.93
N ILE A 263 -16.25 1.09 -8.75
CA ILE A 263 -15.49 0.85 -7.53
C ILE A 263 -14.48 1.95 -7.22
N LEU A 264 -14.05 2.71 -8.23
CA LEU A 264 -13.18 3.88 -8.07
C LEU A 264 -13.88 5.09 -7.47
N PHE A 265 -15.21 5.15 -7.58
CA PHE A 265 -15.98 6.37 -7.32
C PHE A 265 -16.87 6.25 -6.09
N ARG A 266 -17.13 5.02 -5.64
CA ARG A 266 -17.93 4.76 -4.45
C ARG A 266 -17.17 5.03 -3.16
N GLU A 267 -17.90 5.34 -2.10
CA GLU A 267 -17.31 5.45 -0.78
C GLU A 267 -16.61 4.15 -0.37
N GLY A 268 -15.48 4.31 0.30
CA GLY A 268 -14.70 3.21 0.85
C GLY A 268 -15.40 2.54 2.02
N VAL A 269 -15.24 1.23 2.17
CA VAL A 269 -15.77 0.50 3.34
C VAL A 269 -15.02 0.91 4.60
N ILE A 270 -13.76 1.30 4.47
CA ILE A 270 -12.91 1.70 5.58
C ILE A 270 -12.91 3.22 5.67
N ASP A 271 -13.18 3.74 6.87
CA ASP A 271 -12.91 5.11 7.28
C ASP A 271 -11.40 5.27 7.51
N PHE A 272 -10.68 5.46 6.41
CA PHE A 272 -9.23 5.68 6.43
C PHE A 272 -8.80 6.88 7.28
N PRO A 273 -9.48 8.04 7.25
CA PRO A 273 -9.19 9.13 8.19
C PRO A 273 -9.18 8.68 9.65
N ARG A 274 -10.17 7.89 10.06
CA ARG A 274 -10.22 7.34 11.43
C ARG A 274 -9.18 6.27 11.67
N LEU A 275 -8.92 5.38 10.71
CA LEU A 275 -7.84 4.40 10.79
C LEU A 275 -6.50 5.07 11.03
N TYR A 276 -6.16 6.05 10.19
CA TYR A 276 -4.88 6.75 10.30
C TYR A 276 -4.78 7.61 11.53
N ARG A 277 -5.89 8.17 12.06
CA ARG A 277 -5.87 8.79 13.39
C ARG A 277 -5.35 7.81 14.45
N LYS A 278 -5.76 6.54 14.41
CA LYS A 278 -5.28 5.53 15.36
C LYS A 278 -3.85 5.10 15.10
N VAL A 279 -3.47 4.91 13.83
CA VAL A 279 -2.07 4.68 13.45
C VAL A 279 -1.20 5.84 13.97
N GLY A 280 -1.69 7.08 13.90
CA GLY A 280 -1.07 8.27 14.47
C GLY A 280 -0.87 8.19 15.98
N ILE A 281 -1.86 7.71 16.73
CA ILE A 281 -1.73 7.51 18.18
C ILE A 281 -0.66 6.45 18.49
N VAL A 282 -0.60 5.36 17.71
CA VAL A 282 0.46 4.35 17.84
C VAL A 282 1.82 4.96 17.50
N ALA A 283 1.91 5.73 16.43
CA ALA A 283 3.13 6.44 16.05
C ALA A 283 3.58 7.46 17.11
N ASP A 284 2.66 8.19 17.73
CA ASP A 284 2.95 9.11 18.84
C ASP A 284 3.51 8.35 20.05
N PHE A 285 2.93 7.19 20.38
CA PHE A 285 3.46 6.30 21.43
C PHE A 285 4.87 5.84 21.08
N LEU A 286 5.08 5.35 19.85
CA LEU A 286 6.39 4.88 19.41
C LEU A 286 7.41 6.02 19.44
N ALA A 287 7.04 7.24 19.06
CA ALA A 287 7.87 8.45 19.08
C ALA A 287 8.14 9.03 20.47
N GLY A 288 7.53 8.48 21.52
CA GLY A 288 7.64 9.03 22.85
C GLY A 288 6.97 10.39 23.03
N ARG A 289 5.90 10.66 22.26
CA ARG A 289 5.17 11.93 22.24
C ARG A 289 3.86 11.87 23.02
N GLY A 290 3.40 13.06 23.37
CA GLY A 290 2.08 13.30 23.96
C GLY A 290 2.07 13.34 25.48
N LYS A 291 1.13 14.10 26.05
CA LYS A 291 1.07 14.39 27.50
C LYS A 291 0.93 13.14 28.36
N ALA A 292 0.27 12.11 27.83
CA ALA A 292 0.07 10.84 28.52
C ALA A 292 1.22 9.84 28.31
N TYR A 293 2.30 10.21 27.58
CA TYR A 293 3.38 9.28 27.30
C TYR A 293 4.06 8.82 28.60
N PRO A 294 4.03 7.51 28.89
CA PRO A 294 4.54 6.95 30.15
C PRO A 294 6.08 6.82 30.09
N LYS A 295 6.77 7.96 30.05
CA LYS A 295 8.22 8.06 29.82
C LYS A 295 9.03 7.22 30.80
N ALA A 296 8.69 7.26 32.08
CA ALA A 296 9.42 6.51 33.12
C ALA A 296 9.23 4.99 32.96
N GLN A 297 8.01 4.53 32.71
CA GLN A 297 7.72 3.11 32.50
C GLN A 297 8.36 2.59 31.22
N MET A 298 8.33 3.37 30.13
CA MET A 298 9.01 3.00 28.88
C MET A 298 10.53 2.98 29.03
N ALA A 299 11.11 3.94 29.75
CA ALA A 299 12.54 3.93 30.06
C ALA A 299 12.93 2.71 30.89
N GLN A 300 12.07 2.30 31.84
CA GLN A 300 12.24 1.08 32.62
C GLN A 300 12.16 -0.17 31.73
N ILE A 301 11.15 -0.29 30.85
CA ILE A 301 11.04 -1.43 29.92
C ILE A 301 12.30 -1.52 29.04
N LEU A 302 12.75 -0.42 28.46
CA LEU A 302 13.88 -0.36 27.54
C LEU A 302 15.26 -0.50 28.21
N SER A 303 15.33 -0.34 29.53
CA SER A 303 16.55 -0.60 30.33
C SER A 303 16.50 -1.91 31.13
N SER A 304 15.33 -2.58 31.19
CA SER A 304 15.15 -3.84 31.91
C SER A 304 15.69 -5.05 31.15
N LYS A 305 15.53 -6.24 31.77
CA LYS A 305 15.81 -7.54 31.15
C LYS A 305 14.99 -7.82 29.87
N CYS A 306 13.92 -7.07 29.60
CA CYS A 306 13.08 -7.30 28.42
C CYS A 306 13.85 -7.17 27.09
N VAL A 307 14.67 -6.14 26.94
CA VAL A 307 15.42 -5.87 25.71
C VAL A 307 16.47 -6.96 25.43
N PRO A 308 17.41 -7.28 26.34
CA PRO A 308 18.42 -8.30 26.08
C PRO A 308 17.82 -9.69 25.88
N GLU A 309 16.75 -10.05 26.60
CA GLU A 309 16.09 -11.36 26.47
C GLU A 309 15.32 -11.55 25.16
N ALA A 310 14.95 -10.45 24.50
CA ALA A 310 14.25 -10.46 23.22
C ALA A 310 15.19 -10.53 22.00
N LEU A 311 16.50 -10.32 22.18
CA LEU A 311 17.47 -10.35 21.08
C LEU A 311 17.47 -11.71 20.38
N GLY A 312 17.49 -11.69 19.04
CA GLY A 312 17.50 -12.89 18.20
C GLY A 312 16.18 -13.66 18.20
N LYS A 313 15.12 -13.16 18.83
CA LYS A 313 13.81 -13.81 18.91
C LYS A 313 12.72 -12.95 18.28
N SER A 314 11.77 -13.58 17.61
CA SER A 314 10.50 -12.93 17.27
C SER A 314 9.74 -12.54 18.56
N TRP A 315 8.71 -11.69 18.45
CA TRP A 315 7.89 -11.37 19.62
C TRP A 315 7.21 -12.61 20.20
N SER A 316 6.68 -13.48 19.34
CA SER A 316 6.02 -14.72 19.75
C SER A 316 6.98 -15.68 20.47
N GLU A 317 8.20 -15.84 19.98
CA GLU A 317 9.23 -16.67 20.63
C GLU A 317 9.69 -16.07 21.96
N PHE A 318 9.90 -14.75 22.00
CA PHE A 318 10.29 -14.04 23.20
C PHE A 318 9.23 -14.21 24.30
N THR A 319 7.95 -14.07 23.96
CA THR A 319 6.83 -14.12 24.91
C THR A 319 6.41 -15.53 25.33
N ALA A 320 6.99 -16.57 24.73
CA ALA A 320 6.76 -17.96 25.12
C ALA A 320 7.39 -18.33 26.48
N ASN A 321 8.41 -17.58 26.94
CA ASN A 321 9.01 -17.78 28.28
C ASN A 321 8.43 -16.79 29.31
N SER A 322 8.68 -17.06 30.60
CA SER A 322 8.11 -16.27 31.71
C SER A 322 8.56 -14.81 31.72
N VAL A 323 9.84 -14.53 31.40
CA VAL A 323 10.36 -13.16 31.35
C VAL A 323 9.68 -12.38 30.25
N GLY A 324 9.62 -12.93 29.04
CA GLY A 324 8.97 -12.27 27.92
C GLY A 324 7.48 -12.11 28.12
N LYS A 325 6.81 -13.07 28.77
CA LYS A 325 5.39 -12.93 29.12
C LYS A 325 5.14 -11.78 30.09
N ASN A 326 6.00 -11.61 31.10
CA ASN A 326 5.93 -10.48 32.01
C ASN A 326 6.15 -9.16 31.28
N CYS A 327 7.14 -9.10 30.39
CA CYS A 327 7.40 -7.93 29.55
C CYS A 327 6.21 -7.59 28.64
N GLU A 328 5.58 -8.58 28.00
CA GLU A 328 4.36 -8.38 27.19
C GLU A 328 3.23 -7.79 28.03
N ASN A 329 3.00 -8.32 29.23
CA ASN A 329 1.97 -7.81 30.13
C ASN A 329 2.25 -6.35 30.56
N THR A 330 3.50 -6.01 30.85
CA THR A 330 3.91 -4.64 31.19
C THR A 330 3.70 -3.70 30.00
N VAL A 331 4.20 -4.06 28.81
CA VAL A 331 4.03 -3.27 27.58
C VAL A 331 2.53 -3.08 27.28
N ALA A 332 1.74 -4.15 27.30
CA ALA A 332 0.30 -4.08 27.03
C ALA A 332 -0.43 -3.17 28.02
N THR A 333 -0.05 -3.18 29.29
CA THR A 333 -0.62 -2.29 30.32
C THR A 333 -0.27 -0.83 30.05
N VAL A 334 1.00 -0.55 29.77
CA VAL A 334 1.50 0.79 29.46
C VAL A 334 0.81 1.36 28.21
N MET A 335 0.68 0.56 27.15
CA MET A 335 -0.01 0.95 25.92
C MET A 335 -1.51 1.17 26.13
N ARG A 336 -2.18 0.28 26.86
CA ARG A 336 -3.61 0.43 27.18
C ARG A 336 -3.89 1.72 27.92
N ASN A 337 -3.07 2.05 28.92
CA ASN A 337 -3.22 3.29 29.68
C ASN A 337 -3.03 4.52 28.79
N TYR A 338 -2.00 4.51 27.95
CA TYR A 338 -1.77 5.57 26.97
C TYR A 338 -2.96 5.73 26.01
N PHE A 339 -3.42 4.65 25.37
CA PHE A 339 -4.53 4.69 24.40
C PHE A 339 -5.88 5.06 25.02
N ASN A 340 -6.14 4.69 26.27
CA ASN A 340 -7.37 5.06 26.97
C ASN A 340 -7.50 6.58 27.16
N VAL A 341 -6.39 7.29 27.40
CA VAL A 341 -6.42 8.76 27.46
C VAL A 341 -6.83 9.34 26.11
N TYR A 342 -6.29 8.81 25.01
CA TYR A 342 -6.59 9.36 23.67
C TYR A 342 -7.99 9.05 23.17
N ARG A 343 -8.57 7.91 23.55
CA ARG A 343 -9.95 7.56 23.21
C ARG A 343 -10.94 8.65 23.64
N ASN A 344 -10.66 9.31 24.76
CA ASN A 344 -11.55 10.31 25.37
C ASN A 344 -11.13 11.76 25.11
N SER A 345 -10.04 11.98 24.37
CA SER A 345 -9.47 13.32 24.15
C SER A 345 -9.88 13.92 22.80
N ALA A 346 -9.94 15.25 22.77
CA ALA A 346 -10.05 16.02 21.53
C ALA A 346 -8.89 15.69 20.56
N PRO A 347 -9.01 15.99 19.25
CA PRO A 347 -7.93 15.79 18.29
C PRO A 347 -6.61 16.40 18.78
N ILE A 348 -5.54 15.61 18.73
CA ILE A 348 -4.21 16.02 19.22
C ILE A 348 -3.61 16.98 18.19
N ALA A 349 -3.36 18.22 18.58
CA ALA A 349 -2.75 19.22 17.68
C ALA A 349 -1.30 18.84 17.30
N ASN A 350 -0.55 18.26 18.23
CA ASN A 350 0.84 17.84 18.03
C ASN A 350 0.96 16.31 17.90
N THR A 351 0.48 15.78 16.78
CA THR A 351 0.57 14.35 16.43
C THR A 351 1.55 14.14 15.29
N ARG A 352 2.21 12.98 15.28
CA ARG A 352 3.09 12.51 14.21
C ARG A 352 2.47 12.53 12.82
N LEU A 353 1.14 12.44 12.72
CA LEU A 353 0.44 12.57 11.44
C LEU A 353 0.64 13.95 10.79
N ASN A 354 0.93 14.99 11.56
CA ASN A 354 1.17 16.34 11.05
C ASN A 354 2.63 16.57 10.65
N ASP A 355 3.53 15.68 11.05
CA ASP A 355 4.93 15.80 10.68
C ASP A 355 5.11 15.51 9.19
N PRO A 356 6.05 16.19 8.52
CA PRO A 356 6.35 15.93 7.12
C PRO A 356 6.99 14.55 6.94
N ILE A 357 6.60 13.84 5.88
CA ILE A 357 7.35 12.69 5.37
C ILE A 357 8.78 13.11 5.07
N GLY A 358 9.75 12.27 5.41
CA GLY A 358 11.14 12.61 5.19
C GLY A 358 11.69 13.53 6.28
N GLY A 359 10.89 13.96 7.26
CA GLY A 359 11.29 14.95 8.26
C GLY A 359 12.36 14.44 9.21
N ALA A 360 12.23 13.20 9.67
CA ALA A 360 13.16 12.60 10.64
C ALA A 360 14.08 11.52 10.05
N LEU A 361 13.65 10.88 8.98
CA LEU A 361 14.36 9.83 8.27
C LEU A 361 14.18 10.10 6.78
N LYS A 362 15.15 9.80 5.92
CA LYS A 362 14.92 9.86 4.48
C LYS A 362 13.87 8.82 4.10
N SER A 363 12.68 9.28 3.72
CA SER A 363 11.50 8.44 3.51
C SER A 363 10.86 8.77 2.17
N ILE A 364 10.66 7.76 1.32
CA ILE A 364 9.99 7.89 0.01
C ILE A 364 8.75 6.99 -0.06
N VAL A 365 7.61 7.54 -0.45
CA VAL A 365 6.36 6.79 -0.67
C VAL A 365 5.75 7.14 -2.03
N PRO A 366 5.54 6.16 -2.92
CA PRO A 366 4.91 6.35 -4.22
C PRO A 366 3.38 6.29 -4.14
N VAL A 367 2.74 6.91 -5.12
CA VAL A 367 1.31 6.87 -5.39
C VAL A 367 1.07 7.05 -6.89
N SER A 368 0.09 6.36 -7.45
CA SER A 368 -0.45 6.58 -8.79
C SER A 368 -1.16 7.93 -8.84
N VAL A 369 -0.84 8.75 -9.83
CA VAL A 369 -1.49 10.04 -10.04
C VAL A 369 -2.10 10.08 -11.44
N ILE A 370 -3.38 10.42 -11.50
CA ILE A 370 -4.12 10.69 -12.73
C ILE A 370 -4.03 12.19 -13.01
N VAL A 371 -3.53 12.55 -14.18
CA VAL A 371 -3.24 13.93 -14.58
C VAL A 371 -3.86 14.29 -15.94
N GLN A 372 -3.76 15.56 -16.31
CA GLN A 372 -4.15 16.09 -17.63
C GLN A 372 -5.61 15.71 -17.99
N GLY A 373 -5.86 15.20 -19.21
CA GLY A 373 -7.18 14.76 -19.66
C GLY A 373 -7.84 13.71 -18.75
N GLY A 374 -7.03 12.94 -18.02
CA GLY A 374 -7.51 11.99 -17.01
C GLY A 374 -8.32 12.65 -15.89
N VAL A 375 -8.01 13.90 -15.53
CA VAL A 375 -8.72 14.67 -14.49
C VAL A 375 -10.18 14.89 -14.89
N GLU A 376 -10.41 15.34 -16.12
CA GLU A 376 -11.76 15.57 -16.65
C GLU A 376 -12.55 14.27 -16.74
N LYS A 377 -11.88 13.17 -17.13
CA LYS A 377 -12.48 11.82 -17.18
C LYS A 377 -12.91 11.33 -15.79
N VAL A 378 -12.06 11.49 -14.76
CA VAL A 378 -12.39 11.16 -13.37
C VAL A 378 -13.60 11.96 -12.91
N GLN A 379 -13.59 13.28 -13.13
CA GLN A 379 -14.69 14.16 -12.74
C GLN A 379 -16.01 13.79 -13.43
N LYS A 380 -15.95 13.50 -14.73
CA LYS A 380 -17.11 13.05 -15.51
C LYS A 380 -17.66 11.73 -14.98
N ALA A 381 -16.79 10.72 -14.82
CA ALA A 381 -17.19 9.40 -14.33
C ALA A 381 -17.76 9.47 -12.90
N TYR A 382 -17.18 10.33 -12.04
CA TYR A 382 -17.71 10.56 -10.69
C TYR A 382 -19.09 11.22 -10.70
N ARG A 383 -19.34 12.21 -11.59
CA ARG A 383 -20.68 12.81 -11.76
C ARG A 383 -21.70 11.80 -12.26
N GLU A 384 -21.33 10.97 -13.24
CA GLU A 384 -22.19 9.90 -13.77
C GLU A 384 -22.51 8.87 -12.69
N TYR A 385 -21.49 8.43 -11.93
CA TYR A 385 -21.67 7.54 -10.77
C TYR A 385 -22.64 8.14 -9.75
N LYS A 386 -22.44 9.41 -9.37
CA LYS A 386 -23.28 10.10 -8.39
C LYS A 386 -24.73 10.22 -8.87
N LEU A 387 -24.95 10.57 -10.13
CA LEU A 387 -26.29 10.62 -10.72
C LEU A 387 -26.98 9.25 -10.67
N LEU A 388 -26.28 8.18 -11.04
CA LEU A 388 -26.79 6.81 -10.97
C LEU A 388 -27.12 6.41 -9.52
N TYR A 389 -26.28 6.82 -8.57
CA TYR A 389 -26.45 6.56 -7.15
C TYR A 389 -27.64 7.34 -6.56
N GLU A 390 -27.88 8.57 -7.00
CA GLU A 390 -29.01 9.39 -6.53
C GLU A 390 -30.35 8.97 -7.16
N THR A 391 -30.33 8.35 -8.34
CA THR A 391 -31.55 7.76 -8.94
C THR A 391 -31.98 6.52 -8.18
N ASN A 392 -32.87 6.71 -7.20
CA ASN A 392 -33.37 5.70 -6.27
C ASN A 392 -33.65 4.36 -6.98
N ILE A 393 -32.86 3.32 -6.66
CA ILE A 393 -33.15 1.96 -7.12
C ILE A 393 -34.26 1.45 -6.21
N PRO A 394 -35.43 1.06 -6.75
CA PRO A 394 -36.48 0.47 -5.93
C PRO A 394 -35.91 -0.72 -5.15
N ASP A 395 -36.19 -0.76 -3.84
CA ASP A 395 -35.85 -1.91 -3.02
C ASP A 395 -36.43 -3.17 -3.70
N PRO A 396 -35.62 -4.15 -4.11
CA PRO A 396 -36.13 -5.31 -4.79
C PRO A 396 -37.02 -6.08 -3.83
N ALA A 397 -38.12 -6.61 -4.36
CA ALA A 397 -38.96 -7.52 -3.61
C ALA A 397 -38.10 -8.66 -3.00
N PRO A 398 -38.38 -9.11 -1.77
CA PRO A 398 -37.64 -10.18 -1.12
C PRO A 398 -37.44 -11.39 -2.05
N GLY A 399 -36.18 -11.79 -2.27
CA GLY A 399 -35.82 -12.90 -3.16
C GLY A 399 -35.55 -12.54 -4.62
N HIS A 400 -35.44 -11.25 -4.97
CA HIS A 400 -35.01 -10.77 -6.29
C HIS A 400 -33.61 -10.14 -6.30
N PHE A 401 -32.75 -10.55 -5.35
CA PHE A 401 -31.40 -10.00 -5.18
C PHE A 401 -30.56 -10.06 -6.46
N ASP A 402 -30.54 -11.19 -7.15
CA ASP A 402 -29.71 -11.37 -8.36
C ASP A 402 -30.15 -10.45 -9.51
N ALA A 403 -31.45 -10.22 -9.68
CA ALA A 403 -31.98 -9.35 -10.73
C ALA A 403 -31.65 -7.88 -10.45
N ALA A 404 -31.72 -7.48 -9.19
CA ALA A 404 -31.44 -6.13 -8.74
C ALA A 404 -29.92 -5.84 -8.81
N TYR A 405 -29.09 -6.80 -8.39
CA TYR A 405 -27.65 -6.79 -8.56
C TYR A 405 -27.27 -6.67 -10.03
N LYS A 406 -27.82 -7.53 -10.90
CA LYS A 406 -27.56 -7.46 -12.34
C LYS A 406 -27.98 -6.11 -12.92
N ALA A 407 -29.14 -5.57 -12.53
CA ALA A 407 -29.60 -4.27 -13.01
C ALA A 407 -28.67 -3.12 -12.59
N TRP A 408 -28.09 -3.18 -11.38
CA TRP A 408 -27.07 -2.22 -10.94
C TRP A 408 -25.78 -2.38 -11.73
N THR A 409 -25.25 -3.60 -11.85
CA THR A 409 -24.03 -3.88 -12.64
C THR A 409 -24.20 -3.45 -14.10
N ASP A 410 -25.36 -3.72 -14.71
CA ASP A 410 -25.68 -3.29 -16.07
C ASP A 410 -25.76 -1.75 -16.19
N ARG A 411 -26.12 -1.03 -15.11
CA ARG A 411 -26.12 0.44 -15.05
C ARG A 411 -24.72 1.00 -14.87
N THR A 412 -23.93 0.47 -13.93
CA THR A 412 -22.57 0.93 -13.65
C THR A 412 -21.61 0.61 -14.80
N ALA A 413 -21.84 -0.47 -15.54
CA ALA A 413 -21.13 -0.79 -16.78
C ALA A 413 -21.26 0.30 -17.87
N ARG A 414 -22.21 1.23 -17.74
CA ARG A 414 -22.34 2.38 -18.65
C ARG A 414 -21.34 3.50 -18.37
N ILE A 415 -20.77 3.54 -17.15
CA ILE A 415 -19.74 4.50 -16.80
C ILE A 415 -18.51 4.14 -17.62
N LYS A 416 -18.22 4.93 -18.65
CA LYS A 416 -17.03 4.74 -19.49
C LYS A 416 -15.87 5.47 -18.85
N PHE A 417 -14.98 4.70 -18.24
CA PHE A 417 -13.75 5.23 -17.67
C PHE A 417 -12.57 4.50 -18.27
N ASP A 418 -11.74 5.24 -19.01
CA ASP A 418 -10.58 4.71 -19.71
C ASP A 418 -9.48 5.77 -19.70
N LEU A 419 -8.31 5.39 -19.21
CA LEU A 419 -7.17 6.28 -19.06
C LEU A 419 -6.12 5.94 -20.10
N ASP A 420 -5.55 6.97 -20.70
CA ASP A 420 -4.34 6.82 -21.49
C ASP A 420 -3.16 6.58 -20.54
N PHE A 421 -2.70 5.34 -20.49
CA PHE A 421 -1.57 4.98 -19.63
C PHE A 421 -0.36 5.87 -19.87
N GLU A 422 -0.06 6.27 -21.11
CA GLU A 422 1.16 7.02 -21.44
C GLU A 422 1.10 8.45 -20.92
N ASN A 423 -0.02 9.15 -21.12
CA ASN A 423 -0.12 10.59 -20.88
C ASN A 423 -0.90 10.96 -19.61
N GLU A 424 -1.80 10.10 -19.13
CA GLU A 424 -2.72 10.43 -18.04
C GLU A 424 -2.40 9.73 -16.73
N ILE A 425 -1.48 8.74 -16.72
CA ILE A 425 -1.06 8.03 -15.50
C ILE A 425 0.43 8.26 -15.25
N LEU A 426 0.74 8.81 -14.07
CA LEU A 426 2.08 9.09 -13.57
C LEU A 426 2.33 8.40 -12.23
N TYR A 427 3.60 8.24 -11.87
CA TYR A 427 4.03 7.68 -10.59
C TYR A 427 4.55 8.83 -9.73
N GLY A 428 3.69 9.31 -8.86
CA GLY A 428 3.97 10.37 -7.92
C GLY A 428 4.77 9.86 -6.72
N TYR A 429 5.80 10.59 -6.30
CA TYR A 429 6.62 10.22 -5.13
C TYR A 429 6.61 11.34 -4.09
N TRP A 430 6.15 11.00 -2.89
CA TRP A 430 6.29 11.83 -1.70
C TRP A 430 7.64 11.60 -1.04
N GLY A 431 8.25 12.67 -0.55
CA GLY A 431 9.55 12.60 0.11
C GLY A 431 10.07 13.99 0.43
N ARG A 432 11.21 14.05 1.12
CA ARG A 432 11.90 15.33 1.33
C ARG A 432 12.29 15.94 -0.02
N TYR A 433 12.03 17.23 -0.22
CA TYR A 433 12.36 17.95 -1.46
C TYR A 433 13.78 17.70 -1.98
N SER A 434 14.78 17.80 -1.10
CA SER A 434 16.19 17.59 -1.47
C SER A 434 16.44 16.18 -2.02
N ASP A 435 15.80 15.18 -1.42
CA ASP A 435 15.97 13.78 -1.81
C ASP A 435 15.27 13.51 -3.15
N LEU A 436 14.05 14.02 -3.34
CA LEU A 436 13.35 13.95 -4.63
C LEU A 436 14.10 14.69 -5.74
N LYS A 437 14.67 15.86 -5.45
CA LYS A 437 15.53 16.59 -6.39
C LYS A 437 16.76 15.77 -6.79
N ASN A 438 17.41 15.14 -5.84
CA ASN A 438 18.56 14.27 -6.11
C ASN A 438 18.16 13.08 -6.99
N ILE A 439 17.02 12.46 -6.71
CA ILE A 439 16.48 11.37 -7.54
C ILE A 439 16.24 11.84 -8.97
N VAL A 440 15.56 12.99 -9.14
CA VAL A 440 15.30 13.60 -10.45
C VAL A 440 16.59 13.90 -11.19
N ASN A 441 17.64 14.39 -10.53
CA ASN A 441 18.90 14.74 -11.18
C ASN A 441 19.76 13.52 -11.52
N SER A 442 19.66 12.46 -10.71
CA SER A 442 20.52 11.28 -10.81
C SER A 442 19.92 10.18 -11.66
N TRP A 443 18.67 10.33 -12.10
CA TRP A 443 17.98 9.29 -12.85
C TRP A 443 18.67 9.05 -14.21
N PRO A 444 19.20 7.84 -14.47
CA PRO A 444 19.86 7.56 -15.74
C PRO A 444 18.85 7.59 -16.90
N PRO A 445 19.24 8.01 -18.12
CA PRO A 445 18.41 7.78 -19.30
C PRO A 445 18.11 6.28 -19.39
N THR A 446 16.84 5.91 -19.36
CA THR A 446 16.41 4.50 -19.33
C THR A 446 15.07 4.31 -20.02
N ASP A 447 14.92 3.14 -20.62
CA ASP A 447 13.68 2.68 -21.24
C ASP A 447 12.73 2.03 -20.22
N GLU A 448 13.12 1.99 -18.95
CA GLU A 448 12.32 1.44 -17.86
C GLU A 448 11.10 2.34 -17.57
N ILE A 449 9.91 1.73 -17.54
CA ILE A 449 8.63 2.46 -17.54
C ILE A 449 8.46 3.35 -16.29
N LYS A 450 8.86 2.88 -15.10
CA LYS A 450 8.67 3.64 -13.86
C LYS A 450 9.49 4.92 -13.85
N SER A 451 10.72 4.82 -14.31
CA SER A 451 11.66 5.90 -14.50
C SER A 451 11.10 7.02 -15.37
N GLN A 452 10.49 6.63 -16.49
CA GLN A 452 9.89 7.58 -17.44
C GLN A 452 8.66 8.28 -16.86
N LYS A 453 7.94 7.60 -15.97
CA LYS A 453 6.72 8.08 -15.31
C LYS A 453 6.94 8.72 -13.94
N PHE A 454 8.18 8.78 -13.47
CA PHE A 454 8.53 9.39 -12.20
C PHE A 454 8.09 10.85 -12.15
N THR A 455 7.35 11.20 -11.10
CA THR A 455 6.87 12.55 -10.83
C THR A 455 7.10 12.89 -9.35
N PRO A 456 7.96 13.88 -9.03
CA PRO A 456 8.13 14.28 -7.64
C PRO A 456 6.89 15.05 -7.17
N LEU A 457 6.28 14.62 -6.07
CA LEU A 457 5.14 15.32 -5.45
C LEU A 457 5.57 16.26 -4.32
N GLY A 458 6.82 16.15 -3.87
CA GLY A 458 7.38 16.98 -2.82
C GLY A 458 7.13 16.43 -1.42
N THR A 459 7.26 17.32 -0.42
CA THR A 459 7.05 17.00 0.99
C THR A 459 5.58 17.18 1.35
N MET A 460 5.03 16.26 2.14
CA MET A 460 3.64 16.30 2.61
C MET A 460 3.55 15.79 4.05
N ALA A 461 2.51 16.20 4.80
CA ALA A 461 2.25 15.62 6.12
C ALA A 461 1.93 14.12 6.01
N TRP A 462 2.43 13.32 6.95
CA TRP A 462 2.19 11.87 6.98
C TRP A 462 0.71 11.50 6.90
N ARG A 463 -0.19 12.32 7.47
CA ARG A 463 -1.65 12.16 7.35
C ARG A 463 -2.11 12.05 5.90
N ASP A 464 -1.68 12.98 5.07
CA ASP A 464 -2.14 13.08 3.69
C ASP A 464 -1.46 12.01 2.83
N VAL A 465 -0.19 11.69 3.10
CA VAL A 465 0.51 10.54 2.47
C VAL A 465 -0.21 9.23 2.77
N LEU A 466 -0.58 9.02 4.04
CA LEU A 466 -1.34 7.83 4.44
C LEU A 466 -2.73 7.83 3.80
N LEU A 467 -3.44 8.96 3.74
CA LEU A 467 -4.75 9.04 3.06
C LEU A 467 -4.70 8.81 1.55
N ALA A 468 -3.54 9.04 0.92
CA ALA A 468 -3.30 8.75 -0.49
C ALA A 468 -3.07 7.25 -0.75
N SER A 469 -2.47 6.55 0.21
CA SER A 469 -2.11 5.14 0.08
C SER A 469 -3.27 4.18 -0.21
N PRO A 470 -4.40 4.24 0.51
CA PRO A 470 -5.46 3.25 0.45
C PRO A 470 -6.47 3.51 -0.66
N VAL A 471 -6.15 4.46 -1.55
CA VAL A 471 -6.89 4.72 -2.79
C VAL A 471 -6.72 3.57 -3.79
N GLU A 472 -6.64 2.36 -3.25
CA GLU A 472 -6.75 1.10 -3.92
C GLU A 472 -8.24 0.87 -4.21
N PRO A 473 -8.60 0.63 -5.47
CA PRO A 473 -9.96 0.38 -5.88
C PRO A 473 -10.59 -0.69 -4.99
N GLY A 474 -11.67 -0.32 -4.28
CA GLY A 474 -12.41 -1.24 -3.43
C GLY A 474 -12.36 -0.91 -1.95
N LEU A 475 -11.25 -0.31 -1.50
CA LEU A 475 -11.11 0.11 -0.11
C LEU A 475 -11.45 1.59 0.06
N SER A 476 -11.12 2.44 -0.91
CA SER A 476 -11.58 3.84 -0.96
C SER A 476 -11.86 4.31 -2.39
N LYS A 477 -12.54 5.44 -2.52
CA LYS A 477 -12.64 6.18 -3.78
C LYS A 477 -11.32 6.82 -4.16
N ILE A 478 -11.18 7.09 -5.46
CA ILE A 478 -10.23 8.05 -6.03
C ILE A 478 -10.42 9.39 -5.34
N ASN A 479 -9.33 9.93 -4.80
CA ASN A 479 -9.33 11.20 -4.08
C ASN A 479 -8.57 12.27 -4.86
N PRO A 480 -9.00 13.53 -4.84
CA PRO A 480 -8.23 14.61 -5.45
C PRO A 480 -6.85 14.67 -4.78
N LEU A 481 -5.82 14.89 -5.59
CA LEU A 481 -4.50 15.23 -5.06
C LEU A 481 -4.65 16.55 -4.30
N LYS A 482 -4.28 16.56 -3.02
CA LYS A 482 -4.42 17.74 -2.16
C LYS A 482 -3.69 18.92 -2.78
N ASP A 483 -4.37 20.04 -2.95
CA ASP A 483 -3.76 21.22 -3.56
C ASP A 483 -2.81 21.92 -2.58
N THR A 484 -1.50 21.85 -2.82
CA THR A 484 -0.46 22.50 -2.01
C THR A 484 0.18 23.63 -2.80
N PRO A 485 0.79 24.64 -2.14
CA PRO A 485 1.58 25.66 -2.84
C PRO A 485 2.59 25.05 -3.81
N ASP A 486 3.21 23.94 -3.41
CA ASP A 486 4.24 23.28 -4.19
C ASP A 486 3.67 22.53 -5.39
N HIS A 487 2.50 21.90 -5.27
CA HIS A 487 1.80 21.30 -6.40
C HIS A 487 1.36 22.36 -7.42
N ARG A 488 0.80 23.47 -6.95
CA ARG A 488 0.42 24.58 -7.84
C ARG A 488 1.63 25.12 -8.57
N ALA A 489 2.72 25.30 -7.84
CA ALA A 489 3.95 25.78 -8.41
C ALA A 489 4.50 24.76 -9.43
N ALA A 490 4.53 23.47 -9.11
CA ALA A 490 4.95 22.42 -10.03
C ALA A 490 3.93 22.09 -11.15
N GLY A 491 2.78 22.78 -11.20
CA GLY A 491 1.71 22.49 -12.17
C GLY A 491 1.05 21.13 -12.00
N VAL A 492 1.25 20.46 -10.85
CA VAL A 492 0.71 19.13 -10.58
C VAL A 492 -0.70 19.27 -10.03
N SER A 493 -1.70 19.01 -10.86
CA SER A 493 -3.07 18.79 -10.41
C SER A 493 -3.55 17.44 -10.88
N GLY A 494 -4.36 16.77 -10.07
CA GLY A 494 -4.72 15.40 -10.38
C GLY A 494 -5.59 14.71 -9.36
N TYR A 495 -5.74 13.41 -9.57
CA TYR A 495 -6.39 12.49 -8.65
C TYR A 495 -5.43 11.37 -8.28
N MET A 496 -5.45 10.96 -7.01
CA MET A 496 -4.69 9.83 -6.52
C MET A 496 -5.47 8.55 -6.80
N ALA A 497 -4.79 7.52 -7.29
CA ALA A 497 -5.38 6.23 -7.63
C ALA A 497 -4.77 5.07 -6.84
N GLY A 498 -4.22 5.31 -5.64
CA GLY A 498 -3.57 4.30 -4.80
C GLY A 498 -2.10 4.14 -5.18
N GLY A 499 -1.34 3.19 -4.63
CA GLY A 499 0.09 3.02 -4.99
C GLY A 499 0.46 1.62 -5.42
N TRP A 500 -0.40 1.02 -6.23
CA TRP A 500 -0.12 -0.21 -6.98
C TRP A 500 0.94 -0.01 -8.09
N VAL A 501 1.23 1.24 -8.46
CA VAL A 501 2.16 1.57 -9.56
C VAL A 501 3.62 1.27 -9.29
N ASP A 502 4.06 1.37 -8.03
CA ASP A 502 5.44 1.04 -7.68
C ASP A 502 5.51 0.20 -6.41
N LEU A 503 5.60 -1.10 -6.61
CA LEU A 503 5.79 -2.07 -5.54
C LEU A 503 7.28 -2.33 -5.22
N HIS A 504 8.24 -1.71 -5.93
CA HIS A 504 9.64 -2.13 -5.90
C HIS A 504 10.61 -0.94 -5.80
N PRO A 505 10.71 -0.29 -4.62
CA PRO A 505 11.31 1.04 -4.48
C PRO A 505 12.84 1.04 -4.31
N THR A 506 13.55 0.01 -4.78
CA THR A 506 15.01 -0.10 -4.62
C THR A 506 15.77 0.92 -5.48
N GLN A 507 15.30 1.17 -6.71
CA GLN A 507 15.90 2.17 -7.60
C GLN A 507 15.83 3.58 -7.00
N VAL A 508 14.66 3.99 -6.50
CA VAL A 508 14.52 5.30 -5.83
C VAL A 508 15.32 5.35 -4.54
N SER A 509 15.48 4.23 -3.83
CA SER A 509 16.38 4.15 -2.66
C SER A 509 17.83 4.43 -3.05
N ARG A 510 18.33 3.80 -4.13
CA ARG A 510 19.69 4.05 -4.63
C ARG A 510 19.88 5.52 -4.98
N LEU A 511 18.95 6.08 -5.75
CA LEU A 511 18.99 7.46 -6.23
C LEU A 511 18.80 8.50 -5.10
N MET A 512 18.16 8.11 -3.98
CA MET A 512 18.09 8.91 -2.75
C MET A 512 19.44 9.01 -2.02
N GLY A 513 20.43 8.20 -2.42
CA GLY A 513 21.80 8.21 -1.88
C GLY A 513 22.12 7.03 -0.95
N CYS A 514 21.30 5.98 -0.93
CA CYS A 514 21.55 4.80 -0.11
C CYS A 514 22.80 4.03 -0.55
N GLU A 515 23.73 3.79 0.36
CA GLU A 515 24.95 3.02 0.09
C GLU A 515 24.66 1.52 0.03
N LYS A 516 23.87 1.00 0.97
CA LYS A 516 23.42 -0.39 1.01
C LYS A 516 21.91 -0.46 1.07
N ILE A 517 21.32 -1.36 0.28
CA ILE A 517 19.87 -1.54 0.18
C ILE A 517 19.53 -2.99 0.51
N ILE A 518 18.75 -3.18 1.58
CA ILE A 518 18.04 -4.43 1.84
C ILE A 518 16.64 -4.29 1.25
N PHE A 519 16.30 -5.12 0.26
CA PHE A 519 14.96 -5.18 -0.29
C PHE A 519 14.14 -6.24 0.44
N VAL A 520 13.11 -5.80 1.15
CA VAL A 520 12.16 -6.67 1.86
C VAL A 520 11.02 -7.01 0.90
N THR A 521 10.99 -8.27 0.48
CA THR A 521 10.01 -8.81 -0.48
C THR A 521 9.54 -10.19 -0.04
N ARG A 522 8.71 -10.83 -0.84
CA ARG A 522 8.17 -12.17 -0.60
C ARG A 522 8.38 -13.11 -1.78
N GLU A 523 8.34 -14.40 -1.47
CA GLU A 523 8.24 -15.49 -2.44
C GLU A 523 6.93 -15.40 -3.26
N TRP A 524 7.03 -15.82 -4.52
CA TRP A 524 5.95 -15.93 -5.52
C TRP A 524 5.14 -17.24 -5.32
N PRO A 525 3.83 -17.40 -5.72
CA PRO A 525 3.10 -16.71 -6.80
C PRO A 525 1.93 -15.76 -6.48
N GLU A 526 1.51 -15.62 -5.23
CA GLU A 526 0.13 -15.20 -4.94
C GLU A 526 -0.20 -13.70 -5.10
N ASP A 527 0.76 -12.83 -5.45
CA ASP A 527 0.63 -11.41 -5.13
C ASP A 527 0.63 -10.40 -6.30
N ASN A 528 0.98 -10.79 -7.53
CA ASN A 528 0.68 -9.86 -8.63
C ASN A 528 -0.81 -9.84 -8.95
N GLU A 529 -1.65 -10.76 -8.46
CA GLU A 529 -3.08 -10.72 -8.79
C GLU A 529 -3.72 -9.38 -8.44
N PHE A 530 -3.31 -8.78 -7.32
CA PHE A 530 -3.77 -7.47 -6.92
C PHE A 530 -3.26 -6.37 -7.85
N ALA A 531 -1.94 -6.23 -7.98
CA ALA A 531 -1.33 -5.16 -8.78
C ALA A 531 -1.66 -5.31 -10.27
N GLU A 532 -1.58 -6.51 -10.82
CA GLU A 532 -2.01 -6.81 -12.18
C GLU A 532 -3.51 -6.69 -12.36
N GLY A 533 -4.32 -7.01 -11.33
CA GLY A 533 -5.75 -6.77 -11.33
C GLY A 533 -6.05 -5.28 -11.52
N LEU A 534 -5.34 -4.43 -10.80
CA LEU A 534 -5.43 -2.97 -10.94
C LEU A 534 -4.94 -2.47 -12.29
N VAL A 535 -3.82 -3.00 -12.77
CA VAL A 535 -3.27 -2.65 -14.08
C VAL A 535 -4.22 -3.05 -15.21
N LYS A 536 -4.84 -4.23 -15.13
CA LYS A 536 -5.91 -4.69 -16.03
C LYS A 536 -7.13 -3.79 -15.93
N PHE A 537 -7.48 -3.38 -14.72
CA PHE A 537 -8.61 -2.51 -14.46
C PHE A 537 -8.46 -1.12 -15.09
N PHE A 538 -7.25 -0.55 -15.07
CA PHE A 538 -6.89 0.65 -15.82
C PHE A 538 -6.58 0.39 -17.31
N LYS A 539 -6.85 -0.82 -17.80
CA LYS A 539 -6.63 -1.28 -19.18
C LYS A 539 -5.23 -0.99 -19.71
N ILE A 540 -4.24 -1.04 -18.83
CA ILE A 540 -2.85 -0.87 -19.22
C ILE A 540 -2.48 -2.03 -20.17
N PRO A 541 -1.85 -1.73 -21.33
CA PRO A 541 -1.50 -2.74 -22.30
C PRO A 541 -0.65 -3.88 -21.72
N GLU A 542 -0.83 -5.10 -22.24
CA GLU A 542 -0.19 -6.30 -21.70
C GLU A 542 1.34 -6.20 -21.72
N GLU A 543 1.93 -5.61 -22.77
CA GLU A 543 3.37 -5.42 -22.88
C GLU A 543 3.91 -4.50 -21.79
N LYS A 544 3.19 -3.43 -21.45
CA LYS A 544 3.55 -2.51 -20.37
C LYS A 544 3.40 -3.17 -19.01
N ARG A 545 2.33 -3.96 -18.82
CA ARG A 545 2.14 -4.78 -17.61
C ARG A 545 3.29 -5.76 -17.41
N LYS A 546 3.69 -6.49 -18.45
CA LYS A 546 4.83 -7.43 -18.38
C LYS A 546 6.14 -6.70 -18.07
N ALA A 547 6.41 -5.60 -18.76
CA ALA A 547 7.59 -4.77 -18.50
C ALA A 547 7.64 -4.21 -17.06
N MET A 548 6.52 -4.13 -16.34
CA MET A 548 6.53 -3.68 -14.94
C MET A 548 6.63 -4.83 -13.93
N TYR A 549 5.88 -5.92 -14.14
CA TYR A 549 5.59 -6.91 -13.10
C TYR A 549 5.98 -8.35 -13.46
N ASP A 550 6.36 -8.63 -14.71
CA ASP A 550 6.71 -9.99 -15.12
C ASP A 550 8.01 -10.43 -14.44
N ILE A 551 7.87 -11.32 -13.46
CA ILE A 551 9.00 -11.87 -12.71
C ILE A 551 9.90 -12.74 -13.57
N ASN A 552 9.42 -13.21 -14.73
CA ASN A 552 10.17 -14.04 -15.67
C ASN A 552 10.91 -13.21 -16.72
N ASP A 553 10.55 -11.93 -16.86
CA ASP A 553 11.28 -11.01 -17.72
C ASP A 553 12.45 -10.38 -16.93
N PRO A 554 13.72 -10.70 -17.26
CA PRO A 554 14.87 -10.11 -16.58
C PRO A 554 14.97 -8.58 -16.74
N ASN A 555 14.22 -7.98 -17.66
CA ASN A 555 14.19 -6.53 -17.89
C ASN A 555 13.02 -5.84 -17.20
N SER A 556 12.09 -6.59 -16.60
CA SER A 556 10.95 -5.97 -15.94
C SER A 556 11.40 -5.08 -14.78
N SER A 557 10.63 -4.03 -14.47
CA SER A 557 10.91 -3.16 -13.32
C SER A 557 11.05 -3.97 -12.03
N PHE A 558 10.26 -5.04 -11.86
CA PHE A 558 10.39 -5.99 -10.76
C PHE A 558 11.82 -6.57 -10.66
N ASN A 559 12.29 -7.20 -11.74
CA ASN A 559 13.61 -7.82 -11.75
C ASN A 559 14.74 -6.80 -11.64
N GLN A 560 14.59 -5.63 -12.24
CA GLN A 560 15.56 -4.54 -12.07
C GLN A 560 15.65 -4.09 -10.62
N SER A 561 14.52 -4.05 -9.90
CA SER A 561 14.56 -3.72 -8.48
C SER A 561 15.24 -4.79 -7.62
N LEU A 562 15.05 -6.07 -7.93
CA LEU A 562 15.83 -7.16 -7.31
C LEU A 562 17.32 -7.05 -7.66
N LYS A 563 17.64 -6.53 -8.85
CA LYS A 563 19.03 -6.34 -9.28
C LYS A 563 19.72 -5.20 -8.54
N GLU A 564 19.00 -4.14 -8.26
CA GLU A 564 19.54 -2.95 -7.61
C GLU A 564 19.84 -3.16 -6.12
N ALA A 565 19.20 -4.14 -5.48
CA ALA A 565 19.37 -4.43 -4.06
C ALA A 565 20.71 -5.13 -3.78
N ASP A 566 21.43 -4.68 -2.74
CA ASP A 566 22.66 -5.34 -2.25
C ASP A 566 22.34 -6.66 -1.52
N ALA A 567 21.19 -6.69 -0.86
CA ALA A 567 20.65 -7.88 -0.23
C ALA A 567 19.12 -7.92 -0.29
N ILE A 568 18.56 -9.12 -0.23
CA ILE A 568 17.14 -9.40 -0.35
C ILE A 568 16.70 -10.14 0.90
N TRP A 569 15.82 -9.51 1.68
CA TRP A 569 15.16 -10.12 2.82
C TRP A 569 13.90 -10.81 2.32
N CYS A 570 14.01 -12.13 2.12
CA CYS A 570 13.02 -12.91 1.41
C CYS A 570 12.05 -13.56 2.40
N THR A 571 10.85 -13.02 2.44
CA THR A 571 9.78 -13.53 3.30
C THR A 571 8.88 -14.51 2.56
N SER A 572 8.06 -15.25 3.30
CA SER A 572 7.00 -16.09 2.73
C SER A 572 5.64 -15.64 3.25
N TRP A 573 5.47 -14.35 3.55
CA TRP A 573 4.26 -13.87 4.22
C TRP A 573 2.98 -14.03 3.37
N GLY A 574 3.11 -14.32 2.06
CA GLY A 574 2.01 -14.69 1.17
C GLY A 574 1.20 -15.87 1.72
N GLN A 575 1.88 -16.89 2.22
CA GLN A 575 1.29 -18.15 2.67
C GLN A 575 0.40 -18.04 3.93
N PHE A 576 0.45 -16.91 4.63
CA PHE A 576 -0.29 -16.69 5.87
C PHE A 576 -1.55 -15.86 5.59
N LYS A 577 -2.63 -16.13 6.33
CA LYS A 577 -3.77 -15.22 6.37
C LYS A 577 -3.41 -14.00 7.20
N MET A 578 -4.16 -12.90 7.04
CA MET A 578 -3.93 -11.65 7.79
C MET A 578 -3.85 -11.87 9.31
N PHE A 579 -4.67 -12.79 9.84
CA PHE A 579 -4.76 -13.07 11.28
C PHE A 579 -3.80 -14.14 11.79
N ASP A 580 -3.03 -14.78 10.91
CA ASP A 580 -1.97 -15.73 11.29
C ASP A 580 -0.74 -14.96 11.80
N LEU A 581 -0.97 -14.03 12.73
CA LEU A 581 -0.03 -13.00 13.14
C LEU A 581 1.27 -13.60 13.66
N GLN A 582 1.19 -14.58 14.56
CA GLN A 582 2.36 -15.17 15.20
C GLN A 582 3.28 -15.92 14.23
N PRO A 583 2.80 -16.88 13.42
CA PRO A 583 3.66 -17.56 12.46
C PRO A 583 4.17 -16.59 11.38
N MET A 584 3.35 -15.62 10.95
CA MET A 584 3.76 -14.61 9.96
C MET A 584 4.87 -13.70 10.47
N THR A 585 4.75 -13.11 11.67
CA THR A 585 5.77 -12.24 12.25
C THR A 585 7.04 -13.02 12.58
N THR A 586 6.91 -14.26 13.05
CA THR A 586 8.07 -15.13 13.33
C THR A 586 8.84 -15.47 12.05
N GLN A 587 8.14 -15.90 11.00
CA GLN A 587 8.76 -16.16 9.70
C GLN A 587 9.41 -14.89 9.12
N SER A 588 8.72 -13.75 9.20
CA SER A 588 9.23 -12.48 8.66
C SER A 588 10.47 -11.99 9.41
N PHE A 589 10.53 -12.17 10.74
CA PHE A 589 11.70 -11.82 11.56
C PHE A 589 12.91 -12.71 11.25
N HIS A 590 12.68 -14.00 11.04
CA HIS A 590 13.72 -15.00 10.74
C HIS A 590 13.95 -15.24 9.26
N SER A 591 13.41 -14.38 8.39
CA SER A 591 13.47 -14.60 6.96
C SER A 591 14.93 -14.69 6.49
N PRO A 592 15.20 -15.59 5.53
CA PRO A 592 16.51 -15.70 4.91
C PRO A 592 16.87 -14.39 4.22
N ILE A 593 18.15 -14.06 4.26
CA ILE A 593 18.72 -12.95 3.53
C ILE A 593 19.63 -13.50 2.44
N TYR A 594 19.45 -12.99 1.23
CA TYR A 594 20.26 -13.34 0.08
C TYR A 594 21.07 -12.12 -0.35
N SER A 595 22.39 -12.25 -0.53
CA SER A 595 23.22 -11.14 -1.01
C SER A 595 23.91 -11.46 -2.33
N ARG A 596 24.10 -10.43 -3.15
CA ARG A 596 24.89 -10.46 -4.38
C ARG A 596 26.37 -10.41 -4.11
N VAL A 597 26.74 -9.75 -3.02
CA VAL A 597 28.13 -9.42 -2.71
C VAL A 597 28.59 -10.41 -1.65
N GLY A 598 29.17 -11.53 -2.10
CA GLY A 598 29.77 -12.53 -1.20
C GLY A 598 30.82 -11.94 -0.25
N ASP A 599 31.38 -10.78 -0.60
CA ASP A 599 32.46 -10.12 0.11
C ASP A 599 32.05 -8.86 0.90
N ASP A 600 30.77 -8.45 0.91
CA ASP A 600 30.37 -7.29 1.71
C ASP A 600 30.41 -7.68 3.20
N PRO A 601 31.24 -7.02 4.03
CA PRO A 601 31.34 -7.38 5.44
C PRO A 601 30.01 -7.28 6.18
N LEU A 602 29.13 -6.35 5.76
CA LEU A 602 27.79 -6.16 6.32
C LEU A 602 26.89 -7.38 6.09
N PHE A 603 27.04 -8.04 4.93
CA PHE A 603 26.23 -9.19 4.52
C PHE A 603 27.00 -10.51 4.54
N SER A 604 28.13 -10.58 5.24
CA SER A 604 28.98 -11.78 5.36
C SER A 604 28.25 -13.03 5.89
N LYS A 605 27.12 -12.87 6.58
CA LYS A 605 26.26 -13.98 7.05
C LYS A 605 25.09 -14.30 6.12
N ALA A 606 24.96 -13.60 5.00
CA ALA A 606 23.88 -13.81 4.04
C ALA A 606 24.16 -15.00 3.14
N THR A 607 23.09 -15.70 2.74
CA THR A 607 23.21 -16.78 1.76
C THR A 607 23.54 -16.18 0.39
N PRO A 608 24.50 -16.72 -0.36
CA PRO A 608 24.71 -16.28 -1.74
C PRO A 608 23.48 -16.53 -2.60
N ILE A 609 23.12 -15.58 -3.48
CA ILE A 609 21.94 -15.69 -4.37
C ILE A 609 21.99 -16.93 -5.31
N LEU A 610 23.17 -17.50 -5.55
CA LEU A 610 23.39 -18.53 -6.57
C LEU A 610 22.89 -19.95 -6.22
N GLN A 611 22.41 -20.21 -5.00
CA GLN A 611 22.24 -21.60 -4.51
C GLN A 611 20.84 -22.21 -4.75
N SER A 612 19.78 -21.44 -4.99
CA SER A 612 18.45 -21.98 -5.35
C SER A 612 17.49 -20.87 -5.76
N TYR A 613 17.10 -20.82 -7.04
CA TYR A 613 16.19 -19.77 -7.54
C TYR A 613 14.87 -19.74 -6.76
N LYS A 614 14.58 -18.61 -6.12
CA LYS A 614 13.30 -18.32 -5.46
C LYS A 614 12.60 -17.18 -6.19
N PRO A 615 11.58 -17.47 -7.03
CA PRO A 615 10.88 -16.41 -7.74
C PRO A 615 10.29 -15.39 -6.76
N GLY A 616 10.41 -14.12 -7.09
CA GLY A 616 10.02 -13.00 -6.23
C GLY A 616 11.09 -12.51 -5.25
N CYS A 617 12.09 -13.36 -4.96
CA CYS A 617 13.20 -13.06 -4.06
C CYS A 617 14.58 -13.14 -4.71
N MET A 618 14.68 -13.67 -5.93
CA MET A 618 15.94 -13.79 -6.63
C MET A 618 15.82 -13.19 -8.02
N PRO A 619 16.80 -12.37 -8.43
CA PRO A 619 16.84 -11.80 -9.76
C PRO A 619 17.04 -12.90 -10.80
N ILE A 620 16.34 -12.80 -11.93
CA ILE A 620 16.67 -13.64 -13.08
C ILE A 620 17.89 -13.05 -13.79
N GLU A 621 18.95 -13.84 -13.85
CA GLU A 621 20.10 -13.57 -14.70
C GLU A 621 19.80 -14.06 -16.12
N ARG A 622 20.16 -13.27 -17.14
CA ARG A 622 20.17 -13.80 -18.51
C ARG A 622 21.23 -14.91 -18.53
N LYS A 623 20.85 -16.10 -18.97
CA LYS A 623 21.86 -17.08 -19.41
C LYS A 623 22.65 -16.40 -20.53
N SER A 624 23.90 -16.06 -20.23
CA SER A 624 24.86 -15.47 -21.17
C SER A 624 25.11 -16.40 -22.35
#